data_AF-A0A9E5WWI2-F1
#
_entry.id   AF-A0A9E5WWI2-F1
#
_cell.length_a   1.000
_cell.length_b   1.000
_cell.length_c   1.000
_cell.angle_alpha   90.00
_cell.angle_beta   90.00
_cell.angle_gamma   90.00
#
_symmetry.space_group_name_H-M   'P 1'
#
loop_
_entity.id
_entity.type
_entity.pdbx_description
1 polymer ?
#
loop_
_entity_poly.entity_id
_entity_poly.type
_entity_poly.pdbx_seq_one_letter_code
_entity_poly.pdbx_strand_id
1 'polypeptide(L)'
;DFYPVEISREAIQPGVIAYDIYGHVGIVYEVLEDGRVLVIAAHPDQSVTRSTYGPNFMRSKPALGAGLKAWRPIAIEGAETNADGSLRGGRLRPAANNELPHYSLEQYMGNTPHPSGVWHYGEFRYNDRTYKYYDYVRRKLAAPGFSYDPVDELRFGLQTICGAVKARKIAVDKAMTSRIYLKPHPKRLPRNIYGTYGEWEEYSTPSRDARLKVSFIELRRDIQRLVGDLESGAPGVHYNGDDLAGDLAAAFEEEKNACTITYWRSDKTRMRLNLAHVMERLFDLSFNPYQCPERRWGARGAELETCTDDAVKTQWYNALRFLRYQAERSYDVRMDFSLDELKSPMIAGADKGGLGVEAPADADIRGYIARLGGGDVLAENDGPRNITPVAYGGAAPGAVSFPTWHARFNHTRPR
;
A
#
# COMPACT_ATOMS: atom_id res chain seq x y z
N ASP A 1 6.07 -25.83 5.22
CA ASP A 1 4.94 -25.93 4.26
C ASP A 1 3.79 -25.07 4.79
N PHE A 2 2.87 -24.61 3.95
CA PHE A 2 1.77 -23.72 4.33
C PHE A 2 0.42 -24.23 3.80
N TYR A 3 -0.67 -23.82 4.44
CA TYR A 3 -2.02 -24.12 3.99
C TYR A 3 -2.92 -22.89 4.03
N PRO A 4 -3.88 -22.77 3.10
CA PRO A 4 -4.85 -21.68 3.12
C PRO A 4 -5.82 -21.85 4.28
N VAL A 5 -6.03 -20.75 5.02
CA VAL A 5 -6.93 -20.74 6.17
C VAL A 5 -8.34 -20.30 5.79
N GLU A 6 -9.32 -20.75 6.57
CA GLU A 6 -10.66 -20.14 6.58
C GLU A 6 -10.61 -18.68 7.02
N ILE A 7 -11.61 -17.90 6.62
CA ILE A 7 -11.71 -16.50 7.04
C ILE A 7 -12.47 -16.43 8.36
N SER A 8 -11.73 -16.59 9.46
CA SER A 8 -12.23 -16.52 10.83
C SER A 8 -11.20 -15.91 11.78
N ARG A 9 -11.65 -15.36 12.92
CA ARG A 9 -10.75 -14.80 13.94
C ARG A 9 -9.94 -15.90 14.63
N GLU A 10 -10.48 -17.12 14.66
CA GLU A 10 -9.85 -18.31 15.21
C GLU A 10 -8.68 -18.76 14.33
N ALA A 11 -8.85 -18.70 13.01
CA ALA A 11 -7.82 -19.13 12.06
C ALA A 11 -6.78 -18.05 11.74
N ILE A 12 -7.20 -16.77 11.70
CA ILE A 12 -6.34 -15.64 11.32
C ILE A 12 -5.75 -15.01 12.59
N GLN A 13 -4.65 -15.60 13.05
CA GLN A 13 -3.92 -15.20 14.26
C GLN A 13 -2.53 -14.63 13.94
N PRO A 14 -1.86 -13.99 14.92
CA PRO A 14 -0.47 -13.58 14.77
C PRO A 14 0.42 -14.74 14.31
N GLY A 15 1.21 -14.52 13.25
CA GLY A 15 2.04 -15.54 12.60
C GLY A 15 1.47 -16.08 11.28
N VAL A 16 0.19 -15.84 10.97
CA VAL A 16 -0.38 -16.12 9.64
C VAL A 16 0.35 -15.29 8.59
N ILE A 17 0.63 -15.90 7.43
CA ILE A 17 1.30 -15.26 6.31
C ILE A 17 0.28 -14.65 5.37
N ALA A 18 0.45 -13.38 5.03
CA ALA A 18 -0.17 -12.73 3.89
C ALA A 18 0.78 -12.81 2.70
N TYR A 19 0.36 -13.46 1.62
CA TYR A 19 1.18 -13.68 0.42
C TYR A 19 0.49 -13.17 -0.84
N ASP A 20 1.22 -12.52 -1.73
CA ASP A 20 0.79 -12.30 -3.11
C ASP A 20 1.70 -13.00 -4.11
N ILE A 21 1.18 -13.25 -5.32
CA ILE A 21 1.88 -14.04 -6.35
C ILE A 21 3.11 -13.34 -6.94
N TYR A 22 3.36 -12.09 -6.58
CA TYR A 22 4.51 -11.32 -7.01
C TYR A 22 5.63 -11.32 -5.94
N GLY A 23 5.52 -12.19 -4.94
CA GLY A 23 6.54 -12.42 -3.93
C GLY A 23 6.45 -11.48 -2.73
N HIS A 24 5.40 -10.65 -2.62
CA HIS A 24 5.19 -9.87 -1.41
C HIS A 24 4.72 -10.79 -0.28
N VAL A 25 5.52 -10.89 0.78
CA VAL A 25 5.24 -11.69 1.96
C VAL A 25 5.13 -10.77 3.16
N GLY A 26 4.06 -10.91 3.91
CA GLY A 26 3.87 -10.24 5.19
C GLY A 26 3.41 -11.23 6.26
N ILE A 27 3.67 -10.88 7.51
CA ILE A 27 3.25 -11.64 8.69
C ILE A 27 2.17 -10.86 9.40
N VAL A 28 1.01 -11.48 9.58
CA VAL A 28 -0.08 -10.96 10.42
C VAL A 28 0.42 -10.86 11.84
N TYR A 29 0.25 -9.72 12.50
CA TYR A 29 0.61 -9.53 13.90
C TYR A 29 -0.59 -9.18 14.79
N GLU A 30 -1.70 -8.73 14.21
CA GLU A 30 -2.92 -8.40 14.96
C GLU A 30 -4.13 -8.33 14.01
N VAL A 31 -5.33 -8.64 14.54
CA VAL A 31 -6.62 -8.40 13.89
C VAL A 31 -7.42 -7.47 14.80
N LEU A 32 -7.67 -6.24 14.36
CA LEU A 32 -8.38 -5.22 15.13
C LEU A 32 -9.87 -5.55 15.28
N GLU A 33 -10.57 -4.86 16.18
CA GLU A 33 -12.01 -5.05 16.41
C GLU A 33 -12.85 -4.79 15.16
N ASP A 34 -12.43 -3.85 14.31
CA ASP A 34 -13.08 -3.53 13.04
C ASP A 34 -12.77 -4.53 11.90
N GLY A 35 -12.03 -5.60 12.21
CA GLY A 35 -11.63 -6.66 11.30
C GLY A 35 -10.44 -6.33 10.40
N ARG A 36 -9.77 -5.18 10.60
CA ARG A 36 -8.52 -4.91 9.90
C ARG A 36 -7.43 -5.89 10.35
N VAL A 37 -6.85 -6.58 9.38
CA VAL A 37 -5.71 -7.47 9.60
C VAL A 37 -4.43 -6.67 9.41
N LEU A 38 -3.65 -6.54 10.48
CA LEU A 38 -2.41 -5.80 10.48
C LEU A 38 -1.23 -6.71 10.13
N VAL A 39 -0.39 -6.25 9.20
CA VAL A 39 0.69 -7.03 8.59
C VAL A 39 2.02 -6.29 8.68
N ILE A 40 3.10 -7.01 9.04
CA ILE A 40 4.49 -6.55 8.92
C ILE A 40 5.13 -7.23 7.71
N ALA A 41 5.77 -6.45 6.83
CA ALA A 41 6.50 -6.97 5.68
C ALA A 41 7.93 -6.44 5.68
N ALA A 42 8.89 -7.32 5.43
CA ALA A 42 10.28 -6.96 5.15
C ALA A 42 10.45 -6.77 3.63
N HIS A 43 11.32 -5.85 3.24
CA HIS A 43 11.63 -5.54 1.83
C HIS A 43 13.09 -5.89 1.52
N PRO A 44 13.42 -6.19 0.24
CA PRO A 44 14.80 -6.50 -0.19
C PRO A 44 15.83 -5.42 0.17
N ASP A 45 15.39 -4.17 0.33
CA ASP A 45 16.23 -3.05 0.74
C ASP A 45 16.44 -2.92 2.27
N GLN A 46 16.21 -4.01 3.01
CA GLN A 46 16.36 -4.12 4.46
C GLN A 46 15.38 -3.26 5.28
N SER A 47 14.38 -2.65 4.63
CA SER A 47 13.34 -1.91 5.32
C SER A 47 12.21 -2.83 5.80
N VAL A 48 11.52 -2.41 6.87
CA VAL A 48 10.33 -3.07 7.39
C VAL A 48 9.17 -2.09 7.31
N THR A 49 8.04 -2.51 6.74
CA THR A 49 6.81 -1.72 6.72
C THR A 49 5.71 -2.40 7.49
N ARG A 50 4.85 -1.60 8.11
CA ARG A 50 3.59 -2.03 8.71
C ARG A 50 2.46 -1.51 7.83
N SER A 51 1.51 -2.38 7.53
CA SER A 51 0.36 -2.07 6.66
C SER A 51 -0.84 -2.92 7.06
N THR A 52 -1.97 -2.72 6.38
CA THR A 52 -3.12 -3.63 6.47
C THR A 52 -3.07 -4.66 5.33
N TYR A 53 -3.69 -5.83 5.55
CA TYR A 53 -4.03 -6.76 4.48
C TYR A 53 -5.21 -6.21 3.67
N GLY A 54 -5.07 -6.21 2.34
CA GLY A 54 -6.03 -5.62 1.43
C GLY A 54 -5.59 -5.81 -0.03
N PRO A 55 -6.08 -4.98 -0.97
CA PRO A 55 -5.70 -5.03 -2.39
C PRO A 55 -4.19 -4.93 -2.67
N ASN A 56 -3.41 -4.42 -1.73
CA ASN A 56 -1.94 -4.44 -1.74
C ASN A 56 -1.33 -5.87 -1.68
N PHE A 57 -2.12 -6.88 -1.32
CA PHE A 57 -1.80 -8.31 -1.38
C PHE A 57 -2.73 -9.03 -2.35
N MET A 58 -2.38 -9.01 -3.64
CA MET A 58 -3.27 -9.45 -4.72
C MET A 58 -3.76 -10.90 -4.57
N ARG A 59 -5.09 -11.09 -4.59
CA ARG A 59 -5.74 -12.40 -4.67
C ARG A 59 -5.51 -13.02 -6.05
N SER A 60 -5.35 -14.33 -6.10
CA SER A 60 -5.10 -15.06 -7.35
C SER A 60 -5.69 -16.47 -7.31
N LYS A 61 -5.55 -17.20 -8.41
CA LYS A 61 -6.02 -18.58 -8.57
C LYS A 61 -5.40 -19.51 -7.51
N PRO A 62 -6.14 -20.55 -7.05
CA PRO A 62 -5.67 -21.48 -6.01
C PRO A 62 -4.28 -22.05 -6.26
N ALA A 63 -3.96 -22.38 -7.51
CA ALA A 63 -2.68 -22.96 -7.91
C ALA A 63 -1.45 -22.09 -7.62
N LEU A 64 -1.63 -20.76 -7.51
CA LEU A 64 -0.55 -19.84 -7.15
C LEU A 64 -0.52 -19.53 -5.65
N GLY A 65 -1.55 -19.94 -4.91
CA GLY A 65 -1.60 -19.84 -3.47
C GLY A 65 -1.52 -18.42 -2.93
N ALA A 66 -2.14 -17.41 -3.53
CA ALA A 66 -2.24 -16.09 -2.90
C ALA A 66 -3.01 -16.10 -1.56
N GLY A 67 -2.92 -15.03 -0.78
CA GLY A 67 -3.78 -14.75 0.36
C GLY A 67 -3.22 -15.18 1.72
N LEU A 68 -4.10 -15.54 2.65
CA LEU A 68 -3.77 -15.81 4.04
C LEU A 68 -3.47 -17.29 4.27
N LYS A 69 -2.34 -17.59 4.91
CA LYS A 69 -1.87 -18.96 5.13
C LYS A 69 -1.31 -19.19 6.52
N ALA A 70 -1.62 -20.34 7.10
CA ALA A 70 -0.98 -20.82 8.30
C ALA A 70 0.13 -21.82 7.95
N TRP A 71 1.08 -21.96 8.87
CA TRP A 71 2.11 -22.99 8.79
C TRP A 71 1.49 -24.38 8.90
N ARG A 72 1.82 -25.28 7.98
CA ARG A 72 1.38 -26.67 8.06
C ARG A 72 2.23 -27.41 9.10
N PRO A 73 1.64 -27.98 10.16
CA PRO A 73 2.37 -28.80 11.12
C PRO A 73 3.10 -29.95 10.44
N ILE A 74 4.34 -30.19 10.86
CA ILE A 74 5.18 -31.29 10.40
C ILE A 74 5.55 -32.11 11.62
N ALA A 75 5.17 -33.38 11.62
CA ALA A 75 5.56 -34.35 12.64
C ALA A 75 6.74 -35.19 12.14
N ILE A 76 7.48 -35.80 13.06
CA ILE A 76 8.47 -36.83 12.75
C ILE A 76 7.94 -38.16 13.25
N GLU A 77 7.79 -39.12 12.35
CA GLU A 77 7.29 -40.47 12.66
C GLU A 77 8.42 -41.47 12.70
N GLY A 78 8.40 -42.36 13.70
CA GLY A 78 9.41 -43.42 13.84
C GLY A 78 10.82 -42.92 14.15
N ALA A 79 10.96 -41.73 14.73
CA ALA A 79 12.25 -41.25 15.24
C ALA A 79 12.54 -41.83 16.63
N GLU A 80 13.82 -42.13 16.87
CA GLU A 80 14.32 -42.48 18.19
C GLU A 80 14.63 -41.18 18.96
N THR A 81 14.22 -41.12 20.24
CA THR A 81 14.57 -39.99 21.12
C THR A 81 15.84 -40.33 21.88
N ASN A 82 16.90 -39.54 21.68
CA ASN A 82 18.15 -39.67 22.41
C ASN A 82 17.98 -39.20 23.87
N ALA A 83 18.95 -39.50 24.73
CA ALA A 83 18.93 -39.12 26.14
C ALA A 83 18.89 -37.59 26.39
N ASP A 84 19.34 -36.79 25.42
CA ASP A 84 19.30 -35.32 25.45
C ASP A 84 17.99 -34.72 24.88
N GLY A 85 17.04 -35.57 24.48
CA GLY A 85 15.77 -35.16 23.87
C GLY A 85 15.85 -34.88 22.37
N SER A 86 17.02 -35.02 21.73
CA SER A 86 17.14 -34.90 20.28
C SER A 86 16.53 -36.11 19.56
N LEU A 87 15.90 -35.87 18.41
CA LEU A 87 15.31 -36.92 17.58
C LEU A 87 16.33 -37.40 16.54
N ARG A 88 16.51 -38.73 16.44
CA ARG A 88 17.38 -39.39 15.46
C ARG A 88 16.57 -40.31 14.56
N GLY A 89 16.79 -40.20 13.24
CA GLY A 89 16.05 -40.99 12.25
C GLY A 89 14.60 -40.53 12.08
N GLY A 90 13.74 -41.43 11.61
CA GLY A 90 12.33 -41.17 11.32
C GLY A 90 12.06 -40.52 9.97
N ARG A 91 10.77 -40.30 9.68
CA ARG A 91 10.25 -39.68 8.45
C ARG A 91 9.43 -38.44 8.78
N LEU A 92 9.67 -37.35 8.04
CA LEU A 92 8.83 -36.17 8.12
C LEU A 92 7.44 -36.48 7.55
N ARG A 93 6.40 -36.26 8.35
CA ARG A 93 4.99 -36.33 7.94
C ARG A 93 4.35 -34.94 8.08
N PRO A 94 4.14 -34.20 6.98
CA PRO A 94 3.30 -33.02 7.00
C PRO A 94 1.83 -33.44 7.22
N ALA A 95 1.09 -32.70 8.05
CA ALA A 95 -0.33 -32.93 8.26
C ALA A 95 -1.12 -32.81 6.93
N ALA A 96 -1.99 -33.75 6.61
CA ALA A 96 -2.88 -33.69 5.46
C ALA A 96 -3.97 -32.63 5.63
N ASN A 97 -4.58 -32.16 4.55
CA ASN A 97 -5.57 -31.07 4.61
C ASN A 97 -6.78 -31.39 5.51
N ASN A 98 -7.20 -32.65 5.58
CA ASN A 98 -8.30 -33.09 6.44
C ASN A 98 -7.92 -33.18 7.93
N GLU A 99 -6.63 -33.12 8.27
CA GLU A 99 -6.13 -33.06 9.65
C GLU A 99 -5.99 -31.60 10.15
N LEU A 100 -6.22 -30.62 9.28
CA LEU A 100 -6.04 -29.20 9.58
C LEU A 100 -7.38 -28.55 9.93
N PRO A 101 -7.60 -28.11 11.19
CA PRO A 101 -8.91 -27.63 11.64
C PRO A 101 -9.39 -26.38 10.90
N HIS A 102 -8.45 -25.54 10.44
CA HIS A 102 -8.75 -24.27 9.77
C HIS A 102 -8.48 -24.30 8.26
N TYR A 103 -8.26 -25.47 7.67
CA TYR A 103 -8.02 -25.55 6.22
C TYR A 103 -9.27 -25.15 5.45
N SER A 104 -9.13 -24.19 4.52
CA SER A 104 -10.24 -23.79 3.66
C SER A 104 -9.75 -23.21 2.33
N LEU A 105 -10.54 -23.43 1.29
CA LEU A 105 -10.35 -22.82 -0.04
C LEU A 105 -11.22 -21.57 -0.26
N GLU A 106 -11.98 -21.15 0.76
CA GLU A 106 -12.93 -20.04 0.73
C GLU A 106 -12.31 -18.76 0.13
N GLN A 107 -11.11 -18.38 0.55
CA GLN A 107 -10.44 -17.17 0.05
C GLN A 107 -10.22 -17.17 -1.48
N TYR A 108 -10.20 -18.36 -2.11
CA TYR A 108 -10.10 -18.49 -3.55
C TYR A 108 -11.47 -18.65 -4.19
N MET A 109 -12.25 -19.63 -3.71
CA MET A 109 -13.47 -20.13 -4.33
C MET A 109 -14.74 -19.39 -3.90
N GLY A 110 -14.64 -18.43 -2.98
CA GLY A 110 -15.80 -17.85 -2.30
C GLY A 110 -16.34 -18.76 -1.20
N ASN A 111 -17.15 -18.18 -0.32
CA ASN A 111 -17.98 -18.97 0.62
C ASN A 111 -19.30 -19.43 -0.03
N THR A 112 -19.58 -18.95 -1.24
CA THR A 112 -20.61 -19.48 -2.15
C THR A 112 -19.94 -19.82 -3.48
N PRO A 113 -19.34 -21.02 -3.63
CA PRO A 113 -18.63 -21.40 -4.84
C PRO A 113 -19.55 -21.54 -6.04
N HIS A 114 -19.08 -21.11 -7.21
CA HIS A 114 -19.82 -21.29 -8.45
C HIS A 114 -19.78 -22.76 -8.91
N PRO A 115 -20.88 -23.34 -9.42
CA PRO A 115 -20.96 -24.75 -9.83
C PRO A 115 -19.92 -25.18 -10.89
N SER A 116 -19.44 -24.24 -11.71
CA SER A 116 -18.40 -24.52 -12.72
C SER A 116 -17.02 -24.81 -12.15
N GLY A 117 -16.77 -24.57 -10.86
CA GLY A 117 -15.45 -24.69 -10.23
C GLY A 117 -14.44 -23.60 -10.64
N VAL A 118 -14.87 -22.61 -11.43
CA VAL A 118 -14.04 -21.47 -11.80
C VAL A 118 -13.88 -20.54 -10.61
N TRP A 119 -12.67 -20.49 -10.04
CA TRP A 119 -12.39 -19.82 -8.76
C TRP A 119 -12.86 -18.36 -8.66
N HIS A 120 -12.75 -17.60 -9.74
CA HIS A 120 -13.09 -16.17 -9.74
C HIS A 120 -14.58 -15.90 -9.94
N TYR A 121 -15.41 -16.94 -10.15
CA TYR A 121 -16.87 -16.82 -10.19
C TYR A 121 -17.54 -17.05 -8.84
N GLY A 122 -16.79 -17.51 -7.83
CA GLY A 122 -17.30 -17.66 -6.48
C GLY A 122 -17.67 -16.32 -5.85
N GLU A 123 -18.76 -16.31 -5.08
CA GLU A 123 -19.23 -15.13 -4.35
C GLU A 123 -18.73 -15.14 -2.91
N PHE A 124 -18.57 -13.93 -2.36
CA PHE A 124 -18.28 -13.71 -0.94
C PHE A 124 -19.48 -13.04 -0.28
N ARG A 125 -20.31 -13.85 0.39
CA ARG A 125 -21.56 -13.42 0.99
C ARG A 125 -21.45 -13.27 2.50
N TYR A 126 -21.94 -12.17 3.04
CA TYR A 126 -22.01 -11.93 4.48
C TYR A 126 -23.28 -11.15 4.79
N ASN A 127 -24.09 -11.62 5.75
CA ASN A 127 -25.40 -11.03 6.09
C ASN A 127 -26.25 -10.69 4.86
N ASP A 128 -26.50 -11.70 4.01
CA ASP A 128 -27.32 -11.62 2.78
C ASP A 128 -26.84 -10.65 1.69
N ARG A 129 -25.63 -10.11 1.81
CA ARG A 129 -25.01 -9.23 0.81
C ARG A 129 -23.75 -9.87 0.23
N THR A 130 -23.53 -9.62 -1.05
CA THR A 130 -22.29 -10.01 -1.75
C THR A 130 -21.29 -8.87 -1.69
N TYR A 131 -20.06 -9.18 -1.28
CA TYR A 131 -18.97 -8.22 -1.14
C TYR A 131 -17.81 -8.57 -2.06
N LYS A 132 -16.93 -7.59 -2.30
CA LYS A 132 -15.60 -7.88 -2.80
C LYS A 132 -14.80 -8.61 -1.72
N TYR A 133 -13.81 -9.39 -2.15
CA TYR A 133 -13.04 -10.26 -1.25
C TYR A 133 -12.46 -9.55 -0.02
N TYR A 134 -11.81 -8.39 -0.16
CA TYR A 134 -11.18 -7.73 0.99
C TYR A 134 -12.22 -7.10 1.94
N ASP A 135 -13.32 -6.58 1.41
CA ASP A 135 -14.46 -6.12 2.23
C ASP A 135 -15.09 -7.27 3.00
N TYR A 136 -15.24 -8.42 2.33
CA TYR A 136 -15.70 -9.65 2.96
C TYR A 136 -14.77 -10.05 4.10
N VAL A 137 -13.45 -10.16 3.86
CA VAL A 137 -12.47 -10.50 4.90
C VAL A 137 -12.59 -9.57 6.09
N ARG A 138 -12.64 -8.25 5.84
CA ARG A 138 -12.75 -7.25 6.89
C ARG A 138 -14.03 -7.43 7.71
N ARG A 139 -15.19 -7.62 7.07
CA ARG A 139 -16.48 -7.80 7.75
C ARG A 139 -16.56 -9.13 8.51
N LYS A 140 -16.08 -10.22 7.91
CA LYS A 140 -16.04 -11.54 8.55
C LYS A 140 -15.16 -11.56 9.81
N LEU A 141 -14.12 -10.74 9.81
CA LEU A 141 -13.19 -10.58 10.91
C LEU A 141 -13.57 -9.46 11.87
N ALA A 142 -14.60 -8.66 11.60
CA ALA A 142 -15.04 -7.64 12.55
C ALA A 142 -15.61 -8.30 13.82
N ALA A 143 -15.57 -7.59 14.95
CA ALA A 143 -16.21 -8.03 16.17
C ALA A 143 -17.73 -8.18 15.94
N PRO A 144 -18.42 -9.08 16.64
CA PRO A 144 -19.86 -9.23 16.50
C PRO A 144 -20.60 -7.90 16.72
N GLY A 145 -21.47 -7.53 15.79
CA GLY A 145 -22.22 -6.27 15.85
C GLY A 145 -21.42 -5.01 15.56
N PHE A 146 -20.15 -5.14 15.12
CA PHE A 146 -19.34 -3.99 14.74
C PHE A 146 -20.01 -3.18 13.63
N SER A 147 -20.00 -1.86 13.79
CA SER A 147 -20.53 -0.91 12.83
C SER A 147 -19.45 0.09 12.48
N TYR A 148 -19.25 0.33 11.19
CA TYR A 148 -18.22 1.25 10.71
C TYR A 148 -18.71 2.70 10.81
N ASP A 149 -17.87 3.60 11.31
CA ASP A 149 -18.10 5.04 11.28
C ASP A 149 -17.29 5.67 10.13
N PRO A 150 -17.90 6.37 9.16
CA PRO A 150 -17.18 6.96 8.03
C PRO A 150 -16.05 7.92 8.44
N VAL A 151 -16.19 8.65 9.55
CA VAL A 151 -15.20 9.61 10.05
C VAL A 151 -13.99 8.86 10.61
N ASP A 152 -14.21 7.82 11.40
CA ASP A 152 -13.12 6.97 11.92
C ASP A 152 -12.38 6.24 10.78
N GLU A 153 -13.13 5.77 9.78
CA GLU A 153 -12.56 5.14 8.59
C GLU A 153 -11.68 6.09 7.79
N LEU A 154 -12.11 7.35 7.65
CA LEU A 154 -11.33 8.39 6.99
C LEU A 154 -10.02 8.64 7.76
N ARG A 155 -10.11 8.82 9.08
CA ARG A 155 -8.93 9.06 9.94
C ARG A 155 -7.91 7.94 9.81
N PHE A 156 -8.35 6.70 9.98
CA PHE A 156 -7.46 5.54 9.87
C PHE A 156 -6.82 5.46 8.47
N GLY A 157 -7.61 5.69 7.42
CA GLY A 157 -7.15 5.68 6.05
C GLY A 157 -6.02 6.69 5.82
N LEU A 158 -6.23 7.95 6.25
CA LEU A 158 -5.24 9.02 6.12
C LEU A 158 -3.97 8.74 6.95
N GLN A 159 -4.10 8.19 8.16
CA GLN A 159 -2.95 7.77 8.97
C GLN A 159 -2.14 6.65 8.32
N THR A 160 -2.83 5.68 7.68
CA THR A 160 -2.19 4.59 6.94
C THR A 160 -1.42 5.12 5.73
N ILE A 161 -2.04 6.03 4.96
CA ILE A 161 -1.39 6.71 3.84
C ILE A 161 -0.20 7.53 4.34
N CYS A 162 -0.31 8.23 5.48
CA CYS A 162 0.82 8.95 6.07
C CYS A 162 2.01 8.03 6.36
N GLY A 163 1.75 6.82 6.88
CA GLY A 163 2.78 5.80 7.06
C GLY A 163 3.48 5.44 5.73
N ALA A 164 2.71 5.25 4.66
CA ALA A 164 3.25 4.99 3.32
C ALA A 164 4.08 6.17 2.77
N VAL A 165 3.64 7.41 2.99
CA VAL A 165 4.39 8.63 2.61
C VAL A 165 5.71 8.74 3.38
N LYS A 166 5.71 8.47 4.69
CA LYS A 166 6.93 8.44 5.51
C LYS A 166 7.89 7.33 5.08
N ALA A 167 7.38 6.14 4.76
CA ALA A 167 8.20 5.06 4.21
C ALA A 167 8.81 5.44 2.86
N ARG A 168 8.04 6.10 1.99
CA ARG A 168 8.54 6.63 0.71
C ARG A 168 9.63 7.68 0.92
N LYS A 169 9.47 8.58 1.89
CA LYS A 169 10.51 9.57 2.25
C LYS A 169 11.84 8.90 2.57
N ILE A 170 11.84 7.83 3.37
CA ILE A 170 13.07 7.09 3.68
C ILE A 170 13.74 6.57 2.39
N ALA A 171 12.96 6.01 1.45
CA ALA A 171 13.49 5.53 0.18
C ALA A 171 14.04 6.66 -0.71
N VAL A 172 13.37 7.81 -0.78
CA VAL A 172 13.85 8.98 -1.53
C VAL A 172 15.11 9.58 -0.89
N ASP A 173 15.18 9.65 0.44
CA ASP A 173 16.37 10.14 1.15
C ASP A 173 17.57 9.20 0.96
N LYS A 174 17.34 7.89 0.89
CA LYS A 174 18.38 6.90 0.57
C LYS A 174 18.97 7.19 -0.83
N ALA A 175 18.12 7.42 -1.84
CA ALA A 175 18.54 7.79 -3.19
C ALA A 175 19.25 9.15 -3.24
N MET A 176 18.76 10.13 -2.50
CA MET A 176 19.40 11.44 -2.41
C MET A 176 20.81 11.33 -1.81
N THR A 177 20.96 10.55 -0.74
CA THR A 177 22.23 10.35 -0.04
C THR A 177 23.26 9.62 -0.92
N SER A 178 22.83 8.65 -1.73
CA SER A 178 23.70 7.94 -2.68
C SER A 178 24.11 8.79 -3.89
N ARG A 179 23.49 9.98 -4.06
CA ARG A 179 23.70 10.89 -5.18
C ARG A 179 23.41 10.26 -6.55
N ILE A 180 22.56 9.23 -6.61
CA ILE A 180 22.19 8.58 -7.88
C ILE A 180 21.53 9.56 -8.86
N TYR A 181 20.85 10.59 -8.36
CA TYR A 181 20.26 11.67 -9.15
C TYR A 181 21.30 12.54 -9.88
N LEU A 182 22.60 12.45 -9.57
CA LEU A 182 23.66 13.14 -10.31
C LEU A 182 24.22 12.29 -11.46
N LYS A 183 23.94 10.99 -11.48
CA LYS A 183 24.38 10.10 -12.58
C LYS A 183 23.54 10.35 -13.83
N PRO A 184 24.09 10.19 -15.05
CA PRO A 184 23.29 10.18 -16.26
C PRO A 184 22.25 9.05 -16.20
N HIS A 185 21.08 9.26 -16.79
CA HIS A 185 20.09 8.20 -16.89
C HIS A 185 20.61 7.09 -17.82
N PRO A 186 20.42 5.79 -17.49
CA PRO A 186 20.74 4.69 -18.39
C PRO A 186 20.04 4.80 -19.76
N LYS A 187 20.59 4.15 -20.78
CA LYS A 187 20.01 4.20 -22.15
C LYS A 187 18.61 3.57 -22.24
N ARG A 188 18.27 2.66 -21.31
CA ARG A 188 17.01 1.90 -21.29
C ARG A 188 16.53 1.74 -19.86
N LEU A 189 15.22 1.51 -19.71
CA LEU A 189 14.64 1.03 -18.45
C LEU A 189 15.11 -0.40 -18.14
N PRO A 190 14.99 -0.85 -16.88
CA PRO A 190 15.11 -2.28 -16.56
C PRO A 190 14.00 -3.09 -17.26
N ARG A 191 14.21 -4.41 -17.36
CA ARG A 191 13.23 -5.36 -17.94
C ARG A 191 11.84 -5.21 -17.35
N ASN A 192 11.74 -4.92 -16.06
CA ASN A 192 10.50 -4.56 -15.40
C ASN A 192 10.82 -3.60 -14.25
N ILE A 193 10.07 -2.51 -14.09
CA ILE A 193 10.37 -1.53 -13.04
C ILE A 193 9.98 -2.01 -11.63
N TYR A 194 9.03 -2.95 -11.52
CA TYR A 194 8.53 -3.48 -10.24
C TYR A 194 9.38 -4.63 -9.70
N GLY A 195 10.00 -5.40 -10.59
CA GLY A 195 10.90 -6.52 -10.27
C GLY A 195 12.18 -6.44 -11.08
N THR A 196 13.25 -5.95 -10.46
CA THR A 196 14.58 -5.81 -11.07
C THR A 196 15.66 -5.82 -10.00
N TYR A 197 16.91 -5.62 -10.42
CA TYR A 197 18.10 -5.67 -9.58
C TYR A 197 18.95 -4.40 -9.69
N GLY A 198 19.91 -4.25 -8.80
CA GLY A 198 20.92 -3.18 -8.84
C GLY A 198 20.37 -1.82 -8.43
N GLU A 199 20.87 -0.75 -9.04
CA GLU A 199 20.53 0.64 -8.66
C GLU A 199 19.02 0.93 -8.69
N TRP A 200 18.31 0.31 -9.64
CA TRP A 200 16.87 0.47 -9.70
C TRP A 200 16.17 -0.22 -8.53
N GLU A 201 16.54 -1.46 -8.20
CA GLU A 201 16.00 -2.15 -7.02
C GLU A 201 16.28 -1.38 -5.73
N GLU A 202 17.47 -0.79 -5.62
CA GLU A 202 17.92 -0.16 -4.39
C GLU A 202 17.32 1.24 -4.14
N TYR A 203 17.12 2.04 -5.20
CA TYR A 203 16.84 3.48 -5.07
C TYR A 203 15.51 3.93 -5.72
N SER A 204 14.87 3.09 -6.54
CA SER A 204 13.58 3.42 -7.15
C SER A 204 12.41 3.23 -6.18
N THR A 205 11.23 3.78 -6.52
CA THR A 205 10.00 3.60 -5.70
C THR A 205 8.76 3.08 -6.45
N PRO A 206 8.82 2.42 -7.63
CA PRO A 206 7.62 2.14 -8.44
C PRO A 206 6.59 1.27 -7.72
N SER A 207 7.02 0.21 -7.04
CA SER A 207 6.12 -0.65 -6.25
C SER A 207 5.54 0.04 -5.01
N ARG A 208 6.30 0.98 -4.41
CA ARG A 208 5.82 1.79 -3.27
C ARG A 208 4.81 2.83 -3.75
N ASP A 209 5.08 3.48 -4.87
CA ASP A 209 4.24 4.52 -5.46
C ASP A 209 2.94 3.93 -6.02
N ALA A 210 2.99 2.74 -6.60
CA ALA A 210 1.80 1.97 -6.99
C ALA A 210 0.90 1.67 -5.77
N ARG A 211 1.47 1.16 -4.66
CA ARG A 211 0.71 0.91 -3.43
C ARG A 211 0.14 2.19 -2.83
N LEU A 212 0.91 3.28 -2.82
CA LEU A 212 0.43 4.58 -2.33
C LEU A 212 -0.79 5.06 -3.13
N LYS A 213 -0.77 4.94 -4.46
CA LYS A 213 -1.91 5.28 -5.31
C LYS A 213 -3.14 4.45 -4.99
N VAL A 214 -2.97 3.12 -4.89
CA VAL A 214 -4.06 2.21 -4.51
C VAL A 214 -4.68 2.64 -3.17
N SER A 215 -3.87 3.01 -2.17
CA SER A 215 -4.39 3.46 -0.88
C SER A 215 -5.25 4.73 -0.98
N PHE A 216 -4.86 5.73 -1.77
CA PHE A 216 -5.70 6.92 -1.98
C PHE A 216 -6.99 6.61 -2.75
N ILE A 217 -6.90 5.80 -3.81
CA ILE A 217 -8.05 5.41 -4.65
C ILE A 217 -9.08 4.64 -3.81
N GLU A 218 -8.63 3.66 -3.05
CA GLU A 218 -9.52 2.83 -2.23
C GLU A 218 -10.10 3.62 -1.06
N LEU A 219 -9.32 4.49 -0.40
CA LEU A 219 -9.87 5.36 0.65
C LEU A 219 -11.02 6.22 0.11
N ARG A 220 -10.84 6.87 -1.05
CA ARG A 220 -11.91 7.67 -1.67
C ARG A 220 -13.16 6.83 -1.96
N ARG A 221 -12.99 5.61 -2.47
CA ARG A 221 -14.10 4.69 -2.78
C ARG A 221 -14.80 4.17 -1.53
N ASP A 222 -14.04 3.85 -0.49
CA ASP A 222 -14.56 3.34 0.77
C ASP A 222 -15.39 4.39 1.50
N ILE A 223 -14.90 5.63 1.60
CA ILE A 223 -15.68 6.71 2.22
C ILE A 223 -16.94 6.97 1.40
N GLN A 224 -16.85 6.98 0.06
CA GLN A 224 -18.04 7.13 -0.78
C GLN A 224 -19.07 6.02 -0.54
N ARG A 225 -18.62 4.78 -0.43
CA ARG A 225 -19.50 3.64 -0.17
C ARG A 225 -20.12 3.71 1.22
N LEU A 226 -19.35 4.04 2.25
CA LEU A 226 -19.84 4.13 3.62
C LEU A 226 -20.86 5.25 3.79
N VAL A 227 -20.66 6.41 3.14
CA VAL A 227 -21.65 7.49 3.13
C VAL A 227 -22.95 7.01 2.45
N GLY A 228 -22.87 6.35 1.29
CA GLY A 228 -24.07 5.80 0.65
C GLY A 228 -24.76 4.68 1.44
N ASP A 229 -23.98 3.83 2.13
CA ASP A 229 -24.49 2.82 3.06
C ASP A 229 -25.23 3.50 4.22
N LEU A 230 -24.69 4.58 4.78
CA LEU A 230 -25.34 5.35 5.85
C LEU A 230 -26.64 6.02 5.38
N GLU A 231 -26.63 6.69 4.22
CA GLU A 231 -27.80 7.35 3.63
C GLU A 231 -28.95 6.37 3.32
N SER A 232 -28.61 5.14 2.95
CA SER A 232 -29.58 4.08 2.67
C SER A 232 -30.03 3.29 3.90
N GLY A 233 -29.51 3.60 5.10
CA GLY A 233 -29.80 2.87 6.32
C GLY A 233 -29.27 1.43 6.30
N ALA A 234 -28.18 1.18 5.58
CA ALA A 234 -27.57 -0.13 5.49
C ALA A 234 -27.04 -0.61 6.85
N PRO A 235 -27.21 -1.89 7.20
CA PRO A 235 -26.69 -2.43 8.45
C PRO A 235 -25.15 -2.42 8.47
N GLY A 236 -24.58 -2.20 9.65
CA GLY A 236 -23.14 -2.24 9.88
C GLY A 236 -22.40 -0.96 9.47
N VAL A 237 -23.12 0.14 9.22
CA VAL A 237 -22.57 1.50 9.17
C VAL A 237 -23.39 2.36 10.10
N HIS A 238 -22.73 3.24 10.84
CA HIS A 238 -23.39 4.20 11.73
C HIS A 238 -22.61 5.50 11.75
N TYR A 239 -23.27 6.56 12.19
CA TYR A 239 -22.66 7.85 12.44
C TYR A 239 -23.53 8.56 13.46
N ASN A 240 -22.91 9.09 14.51
CA ASN A 240 -23.62 9.66 15.67
C ASN A 240 -23.66 11.20 15.67
N GLY A 241 -23.01 11.86 14.71
CA GLY A 241 -23.00 13.31 14.61
C GLY A 241 -24.15 13.87 13.77
N ASP A 242 -24.23 15.20 13.74
CA ASP A 242 -25.30 15.94 13.05
C ASP A 242 -24.85 16.54 11.69
N ASP A 243 -23.54 16.62 11.44
CA ASP A 243 -22.95 17.19 10.21
C ASP A 243 -21.81 16.29 9.70
N LEU A 244 -22.20 15.24 8.97
CA LEU A 244 -21.24 14.27 8.44
C LEU A 244 -20.21 14.92 7.51
N ALA A 245 -20.63 15.89 6.69
CA ALA A 245 -19.73 16.55 5.75
C ALA A 245 -18.70 17.42 6.49
N GLY A 246 -19.14 18.18 7.49
CA GLY A 246 -18.28 18.95 8.37
C GLY A 246 -17.31 18.07 9.17
N ASP A 247 -17.78 16.96 9.74
CA ASP A 247 -16.94 16.05 10.51
C ASP A 247 -15.90 15.31 9.66
N LEU A 248 -16.27 14.88 8.44
CA LEU A 248 -15.31 14.34 7.47
C LEU A 248 -14.28 15.39 7.06
N ALA A 249 -14.68 16.64 6.85
CA ALA A 249 -13.78 17.73 6.52
C ALA A 249 -12.82 18.06 7.67
N ALA A 250 -13.33 18.11 8.91
CA ALA A 250 -12.51 18.33 10.10
C ALA A 250 -11.50 17.20 10.31
N ALA A 251 -11.93 15.94 10.18
CA ALA A 251 -11.04 14.79 10.24
C ALA A 251 -9.97 14.81 9.15
N PHE A 252 -10.34 15.18 7.92
CA PHE A 252 -9.37 15.35 6.84
C PHE A 252 -8.34 16.42 7.17
N GLU A 253 -8.76 17.60 7.61
CA GLU A 253 -7.86 18.71 7.94
C GLU A 253 -6.90 18.38 9.09
N GLU A 254 -7.40 17.72 10.14
CA GLU A 254 -6.57 17.28 11.26
C GLU A 254 -5.47 16.32 10.81
N GLU A 255 -5.83 15.23 10.12
CA GLU A 255 -4.86 14.21 9.69
C GLU A 255 -3.92 14.74 8.61
N LYS A 256 -4.43 15.59 7.71
CA LYS A 256 -3.64 16.28 6.69
C LYS A 256 -2.51 17.07 7.31
N ASN A 257 -2.82 17.87 8.33
CA ASN A 257 -1.87 18.77 8.98
C ASN A 257 -0.95 18.05 9.98
N ALA A 258 -1.44 16.97 10.62
CA ALA A 258 -0.62 16.11 11.47
C ALA A 258 0.47 15.36 10.66
N CYS A 259 0.15 14.95 9.44
CA CYS A 259 1.08 14.24 8.59
C CYS A 259 2.01 15.19 7.81
N THR A 260 3.23 15.40 8.31
CA THR A 260 4.24 16.20 7.61
C THR A 260 5.52 15.43 7.33
N ILE A 261 6.15 15.75 6.20
CA ILE A 261 7.48 15.27 5.81
C ILE A 261 8.34 16.44 5.35
N THR A 262 9.64 16.24 5.33
CA THR A 262 10.61 17.20 4.82
C THR A 262 11.59 16.47 3.92
N TYR A 263 11.87 17.00 2.74
CA TYR A 263 12.83 16.41 1.82
C TYR A 263 13.91 17.42 1.42
N TRP A 264 15.07 16.90 1.01
CA TRP A 264 16.18 17.69 0.53
C TRP A 264 16.02 18.03 -0.95
N ARG A 265 16.15 19.30 -1.29
CA ARG A 265 16.26 19.78 -2.66
C ARG A 265 17.69 19.61 -3.16
N SER A 266 17.87 19.61 -4.47
CA SER A 266 19.18 19.50 -5.13
C SER A 266 20.15 20.63 -4.73
N ASP A 267 19.64 21.81 -4.37
CA ASP A 267 20.43 22.95 -3.86
C ASP A 267 20.79 22.85 -2.36
N LYS A 268 20.46 21.71 -1.72
CA LYS A 268 20.65 21.44 -0.28
C LYS A 268 19.72 22.24 0.65
N THR A 269 18.74 22.97 0.13
CA THR A 269 17.64 23.49 0.96
C THR A 269 16.63 22.39 1.27
N ARG A 270 15.75 22.62 2.26
CA ARG A 270 14.71 21.67 2.62
C ARG A 270 13.32 22.21 2.31
N MET A 271 12.48 21.33 1.78
CA MET A 271 11.08 21.60 1.50
C MET A 271 10.19 20.77 2.44
N ARG A 272 9.25 21.44 3.11
CA ARG A 272 8.25 20.78 3.96
C ARG A 272 6.96 20.55 3.19
N LEU A 273 6.45 19.32 3.23
CA LEU A 273 5.16 18.92 2.66
C LEU A 273 4.25 18.38 3.77
N ASN A 274 2.94 18.51 3.58
CA ASN A 274 1.93 17.81 4.36
C ASN A 274 1.28 16.72 3.48
N LEU A 275 0.31 15.97 4.00
CA LEU A 275 -0.32 14.89 3.25
C LEU A 275 -1.04 15.38 1.98
N ALA A 276 -1.71 16.54 2.05
CA ALA A 276 -2.42 17.11 0.91
C ALA A 276 -1.48 17.43 -0.26
N HIS A 277 -0.31 18.02 0.02
CA HIS A 277 0.68 18.26 -1.03
C HIS A 277 1.08 16.97 -1.76
N VAL A 278 1.15 15.83 -1.06
CA VAL A 278 1.47 14.53 -1.68
C VAL A 278 0.29 13.99 -2.47
N MET A 279 -0.94 14.14 -1.96
CA MET A 279 -2.17 13.75 -2.64
C MET A 279 -2.35 14.50 -3.97
N GLU A 280 -2.19 15.83 -3.96
CA GLU A 280 -2.32 16.69 -5.16
C GLU A 280 -1.28 16.37 -6.23
N ARG A 281 -0.11 15.85 -5.82
CA ARG A 281 1.03 15.51 -6.69
C ARG A 281 1.16 14.03 -6.96
N LEU A 282 0.20 13.21 -6.51
CA LEU A 282 0.31 11.75 -6.43
C LEU A 282 0.78 11.10 -7.74
N PHE A 283 0.31 11.65 -8.86
CA PHE A 283 0.59 11.16 -10.21
C PHE A 283 1.78 11.87 -10.89
N ASP A 284 2.38 12.86 -10.24
CA ASP A 284 3.61 13.53 -10.66
C ASP A 284 4.86 12.99 -9.96
N LEU A 285 4.67 12.22 -8.88
CA LEU A 285 5.74 11.58 -8.12
C LEU A 285 6.59 10.68 -9.02
N SER A 286 7.84 11.08 -9.28
CA SER A 286 8.78 10.23 -10.00
C SER A 286 9.22 9.04 -9.15
N PHE A 287 9.06 7.83 -9.68
CA PHE A 287 9.64 6.60 -9.13
C PHE A 287 11.08 6.35 -9.60
N ASN A 288 11.56 7.09 -10.60
CA ASN A 288 12.83 6.88 -11.27
C ASN A 288 13.97 7.42 -10.39
N PRO A 289 14.99 6.60 -10.02
CA PRO A 289 16.02 7.01 -9.07
C PRO A 289 16.99 8.06 -9.61
N TYR A 290 17.11 8.20 -10.93
CA TYR A 290 18.03 9.15 -11.55
C TYR A 290 17.47 10.58 -11.65
N GLN A 291 16.19 10.78 -11.30
CA GLN A 291 15.55 12.11 -11.29
C GLN A 291 15.89 12.86 -10.01
N CYS A 292 16.00 14.19 -10.11
CA CYS A 292 16.19 15.08 -8.97
C CYS A 292 15.12 14.87 -7.88
N PRO A 293 15.45 15.11 -6.59
CA PRO A 293 14.52 14.92 -5.49
C PRO A 293 13.22 15.74 -5.61
N GLU A 294 13.25 16.89 -6.26
CA GLU A 294 12.08 17.72 -6.56
C GLU A 294 11.05 16.95 -7.40
N ARG A 295 11.50 16.31 -8.49
CA ARG A 295 10.63 15.46 -9.33
C ARG A 295 10.21 14.18 -8.62
N ARG A 296 11.07 13.64 -7.76
CA ARG A 296 10.70 12.53 -6.85
C ARG A 296 9.54 12.92 -5.94
N TRP A 297 9.33 14.22 -5.66
CA TRP A 297 8.22 14.75 -4.88
C TRP A 297 7.19 15.57 -5.68
N GLY A 298 7.18 15.42 -7.00
CA GLY A 298 6.19 16.04 -7.88
C GLY A 298 6.19 17.58 -7.84
N ALA A 299 7.34 18.19 -7.54
CA ALA A 299 7.48 19.64 -7.49
C ALA A 299 7.15 20.29 -8.84
N ARG A 300 6.61 21.51 -8.77
CA ARG A 300 6.27 22.37 -9.91
C ARG A 300 6.62 23.83 -9.57
N GLY A 301 6.74 24.67 -10.60
CA GLY A 301 7.05 26.10 -10.44
C GLY A 301 8.38 26.34 -9.73
N ALA A 302 8.45 27.35 -8.86
CA ALA A 302 9.65 27.75 -8.14
C ALA A 302 10.32 26.62 -7.32
N GLU A 303 9.53 25.66 -6.82
CA GLU A 303 10.08 24.50 -6.10
C GLU A 303 10.98 23.63 -7.00
N LEU A 304 10.66 23.55 -8.30
CA LEU A 304 11.37 22.73 -9.29
C LEU A 304 12.67 23.39 -9.80
N GLU A 305 12.86 24.70 -9.60
CA GLU A 305 14.00 25.45 -10.17
C GLU A 305 15.38 24.93 -9.71
N THR A 306 15.43 24.27 -8.56
CA THR A 306 16.67 23.70 -8.01
C THR A 306 17.02 22.33 -8.59
N CYS A 307 16.10 21.72 -9.33
CA CYS A 307 16.28 20.41 -9.95
C CYS A 307 17.48 20.42 -10.90
N THR A 308 18.42 19.50 -10.67
CA THR A 308 19.67 19.39 -11.44
C THR A 308 19.56 18.48 -12.67
N ASP A 309 18.34 18.12 -13.07
CA ASP A 309 18.13 17.22 -14.20
C ASP A 309 18.42 17.92 -15.53
N ASP A 310 19.19 17.25 -16.39
CA ASP A 310 19.45 17.72 -17.75
C ASP A 310 18.23 17.52 -18.69
N ALA A 311 18.41 17.92 -19.95
CA ALA A 311 17.38 17.79 -20.98
C ALA A 311 16.96 16.33 -21.21
N VAL A 312 17.89 15.38 -21.15
CA VAL A 312 17.62 13.95 -21.38
C VAL A 312 16.80 13.37 -20.24
N LYS A 313 17.15 13.67 -18.99
CA LYS A 313 16.36 13.29 -17.81
C LYS A 313 14.98 13.92 -17.83
N THR A 314 14.85 15.15 -18.33
CA THR A 314 13.56 15.79 -18.55
C THR A 314 12.69 15.04 -19.55
N GLN A 315 13.27 14.58 -20.66
CA GLN A 315 12.54 13.73 -21.60
C GLN A 315 12.11 12.40 -20.96
N TRP A 316 12.98 11.76 -20.17
CA TRP A 316 12.62 10.56 -19.40
C TRP A 316 11.46 10.82 -18.43
N TYR A 317 11.48 11.93 -17.68
CA TYR A 317 10.38 12.28 -16.78
C TYR A 317 9.06 12.40 -17.55
N ASN A 318 9.07 13.05 -18.71
CA ASN A 318 7.87 13.22 -19.52
C ASN A 318 7.39 11.89 -20.13
N ALA A 319 8.29 11.08 -20.69
CA ALA A 319 7.96 9.79 -21.30
C ALA A 319 7.38 8.78 -20.30
N LEU A 320 7.82 8.84 -19.03
CA LEU A 320 7.35 7.95 -17.96
C LEU A 320 6.01 8.38 -17.33
N ARG A 321 5.33 9.41 -17.88
CA ARG A 321 4.06 9.94 -17.35
C ARG A 321 2.98 8.87 -17.20
N PHE A 322 2.74 8.07 -18.23
CA PHE A 322 1.67 7.07 -18.22
C PHE A 322 1.96 5.94 -17.22
N LEU A 323 3.23 5.56 -17.04
CA LEU A 323 3.65 4.64 -15.98
C LEU A 323 3.45 5.24 -14.59
N ARG A 324 3.58 6.57 -14.41
CA ARG A 324 3.21 7.22 -13.15
C ARG A 324 1.70 7.19 -12.89
N TYR A 325 0.87 7.14 -13.92
CA TYR A 325 -0.59 7.00 -13.75
C TYR A 325 -1.01 5.60 -13.31
N GLN A 326 -0.18 4.61 -13.60
CA GLN A 326 -0.45 3.22 -13.25
C GLN A 326 -0.40 2.99 -11.72
N ALA A 327 -1.48 2.44 -11.18
CA ALA A 327 -1.59 2.00 -9.79
C ALA A 327 -1.40 0.47 -9.64
N GLU A 328 -1.71 -0.29 -10.68
CA GLU A 328 -1.50 -1.74 -10.72
C GLU A 328 -0.02 -2.09 -10.97
N ARG A 329 0.47 -3.20 -10.41
CA ARG A 329 1.84 -3.68 -10.63
C ARG A 329 1.83 -4.80 -11.67
N SER A 330 2.39 -4.54 -12.85
CA SER A 330 2.44 -5.49 -13.95
C SER A 330 3.83 -6.13 -14.08
N TYR A 331 4.11 -7.16 -13.28
CA TYR A 331 5.43 -7.83 -13.24
C TYR A 331 5.73 -8.67 -14.50
N ASP A 332 4.68 -9.10 -15.20
CA ASP A 332 4.72 -9.88 -16.43
C ASP A 332 4.93 -9.02 -17.68
N VAL A 333 4.79 -7.70 -17.57
CA VAL A 333 4.98 -6.76 -18.66
C VAL A 333 6.45 -6.42 -18.84
N ARG A 334 6.96 -6.58 -20.07
CA ARG A 334 8.28 -6.13 -20.49
C ARG A 334 8.31 -4.59 -20.53
N MET A 335 9.35 -3.97 -19.96
CA MET A 335 9.48 -2.51 -19.86
C MET A 335 10.84 -1.94 -20.28
N ASP A 336 11.81 -2.76 -20.70
CA ASP A 336 13.18 -2.36 -21.05
C ASP A 336 13.28 -1.57 -22.36
N PHE A 337 12.52 -0.50 -22.51
CA PHE A 337 12.55 0.38 -23.67
C PHE A 337 13.54 1.53 -23.49
N SER A 338 14.14 1.99 -24.59
CA SER A 338 14.82 3.28 -24.63
C SER A 338 13.81 4.43 -24.73
N LEU A 339 14.30 5.65 -24.56
CA LEU A 339 13.46 6.85 -24.59
C LEU A 339 12.71 7.02 -25.92
N ASP A 340 13.34 6.71 -27.05
CA ASP A 340 12.79 6.79 -28.41
C ASP A 340 11.82 5.65 -28.74
N GLU A 341 11.86 4.55 -28.00
CA GLU A 341 10.94 3.43 -28.16
C GLU A 341 9.67 3.57 -27.30
N LEU A 342 9.71 4.38 -26.24
CA LEU A 342 8.55 4.64 -25.38
C LEU A 342 7.45 5.40 -26.13
N LYS A 343 6.22 4.94 -25.97
CA LYS A 343 5.04 5.47 -26.65
C LYS A 343 3.90 5.67 -25.67
N SER A 344 2.92 6.47 -26.06
CA SER A 344 1.65 6.52 -25.33
C SER A 344 0.97 5.14 -25.39
N PRO A 345 0.36 4.65 -24.29
CA PRO A 345 -0.44 3.43 -24.32
C PRO A 345 -1.65 3.52 -25.26
N MET A 346 -2.02 4.73 -25.71
CA MET A 346 -3.09 4.95 -26.69
C MET A 346 -2.69 4.59 -28.13
N ILE A 347 -1.39 4.59 -28.45
CA ILE A 347 -0.90 4.42 -29.83
C ILE A 347 -0.14 3.11 -30.04
N ALA A 348 0.22 2.42 -28.97
CA ALA A 348 0.97 1.17 -29.01
C ALA A 348 0.60 0.27 -27.84
N GLY A 349 0.68 -1.05 -28.05
CA GLY A 349 0.61 -2.02 -26.96
C GLY A 349 1.89 -2.03 -26.12
N ALA A 350 1.84 -2.70 -24.97
CA ALA A 350 2.96 -2.78 -24.03
C ALA A 350 4.20 -3.46 -24.65
N ASP A 351 3.99 -4.42 -25.56
CA ASP A 351 5.04 -5.09 -26.35
C ASP A 351 5.82 -4.13 -27.27
N LYS A 352 5.24 -2.98 -27.59
CA LYS A 352 5.79 -1.94 -28.48
C LYS A 352 6.06 -0.61 -27.77
N GLY A 353 6.21 -0.63 -26.44
CA GLY A 353 6.59 0.54 -25.64
C GLY A 353 5.43 1.43 -25.18
N GLY A 354 4.18 1.05 -25.46
CA GLY A 354 2.99 1.72 -24.93
C GLY A 354 2.70 1.28 -23.50
N LEU A 355 3.44 1.84 -22.55
CA LEU A 355 3.41 1.44 -21.14
C LEU A 355 2.52 2.37 -20.29
N GLY A 356 1.96 1.83 -19.21
CA GLY A 356 1.16 2.59 -18.27
C GLY A 356 -0.31 2.69 -18.67
N VAL A 357 -1.00 3.69 -18.11
CA VAL A 357 -2.41 3.98 -18.38
C VAL A 357 -2.56 5.42 -18.84
N GLU A 358 -3.55 5.67 -19.71
CA GLU A 358 -3.77 6.98 -20.35
C GLU A 358 -4.06 8.09 -19.34
N ALA A 359 -4.91 7.81 -18.36
CA ALA A 359 -5.37 8.76 -17.37
C ALA A 359 -5.18 8.20 -15.95
N PRO A 360 -4.88 9.07 -14.97
CA PRO A 360 -4.85 8.67 -13.58
C PRO A 360 -6.25 8.25 -13.10
N ALA A 361 -6.30 7.26 -12.21
CA ALA A 361 -7.54 6.93 -11.52
C ALA A 361 -7.91 8.02 -10.52
N ASP A 362 -9.21 8.20 -10.27
CA ASP A 362 -9.70 9.16 -9.29
C ASP A 362 -9.32 8.75 -7.86
N ALA A 363 -8.49 9.57 -7.25
CA ALA A 363 -7.93 9.43 -5.92
C ALA A 363 -8.27 10.65 -5.02
N ASP A 364 -9.16 11.53 -5.47
CA ASP A 364 -9.43 12.83 -4.86
C ASP A 364 -10.51 12.74 -3.77
N ILE A 365 -10.11 12.25 -2.60
CA ILE A 365 -10.98 12.24 -1.40
C ILE A 365 -11.37 13.66 -0.96
N ARG A 366 -10.48 14.65 -1.16
CA ARG A 366 -10.74 16.04 -0.78
C ARG A 366 -11.88 16.62 -1.62
N GLY A 367 -11.84 16.45 -2.94
CA GLY A 367 -12.93 16.85 -3.83
C GLY A 367 -14.22 16.10 -3.53
N TYR A 368 -14.15 14.83 -3.12
CA TYR A 368 -15.34 14.09 -2.68
C TYR A 368 -15.99 14.72 -1.43
N ILE A 369 -15.22 14.97 -0.38
CA ILE A 369 -15.71 15.60 0.87
C ILE A 369 -16.24 17.01 0.60
N ALA A 370 -15.55 17.81 -0.21
CA ALA A 370 -16.01 19.16 -0.57
C ALA A 370 -17.40 19.13 -1.22
N ARG A 371 -17.64 18.17 -2.14
CA ARG A 371 -18.95 18.03 -2.81
C ARG A 371 -20.06 17.61 -1.85
N LEU A 372 -19.76 16.79 -0.85
CA LEU A 372 -20.74 16.42 0.19
C LEU A 372 -21.21 17.65 0.97
N GLY A 373 -20.30 18.57 1.29
CA GLY A 373 -20.61 19.79 2.03
C GLY A 373 -21.01 21.00 1.20
N GLY A 374 -21.36 20.83 -0.09
CA GLY A 374 -21.78 21.93 -0.96
C GLY A 374 -20.64 22.84 -1.47
N GLY A 375 -19.38 22.45 -1.31
CA GLY A 375 -18.20 23.13 -1.86
C GLY A 375 -17.35 23.90 -0.83
N ASP A 376 -17.94 24.34 0.29
CA ASP A 376 -17.31 25.28 1.22
C ASP A 376 -16.67 24.65 2.47
N VAL A 377 -16.81 23.33 2.66
CA VAL A 377 -16.37 22.65 3.90
C VAL A 377 -14.85 22.44 4.00
N LEU A 378 -14.09 22.66 2.92
CA LEU A 378 -12.65 22.47 2.91
C LEU A 378 -11.94 23.75 2.42
N ALA A 379 -11.04 24.29 3.24
CA ALA A 379 -10.21 25.42 2.84
C ALA A 379 -9.33 25.07 1.62
N GLU A 380 -9.02 26.07 0.78
CA GLU A 380 -7.93 25.96 -0.20
C GLU A 380 -6.61 25.67 0.52
N ASN A 381 -5.73 24.86 -0.09
CA ASN A 381 -4.40 24.61 0.48
C ASN A 381 -3.51 25.85 0.27
N ASP A 382 -3.78 26.90 1.03
CA ASP A 382 -3.03 28.15 1.02
C ASP A 382 -1.87 28.16 2.04
N GLY A 383 -1.62 27.01 2.68
CA GLY A 383 -0.52 26.87 3.63
C GLY A 383 0.82 27.16 2.94
N PRO A 384 1.64 28.12 3.45
CA PRO A 384 2.88 28.47 2.80
C PRO A 384 3.82 27.27 2.75
N ARG A 385 4.37 27.00 1.56
CA ARG A 385 5.48 26.05 1.37
C ARG A 385 6.72 26.64 2.02
N ASN A 386 6.84 26.47 3.33
CA ASN A 386 7.94 27.06 4.09
C ASN A 386 9.25 26.35 3.74
N ILE A 387 10.08 27.05 2.98
CA ILE A 387 11.48 26.68 2.76
C ILE A 387 12.19 26.88 4.10
N THR A 388 12.68 25.80 4.68
CA THR A 388 13.46 25.88 5.92
C THR A 388 14.93 25.63 5.59
N PRO A 389 15.82 26.62 5.69
CA PRO A 389 17.25 26.40 5.52
C PRO A 389 17.76 25.58 6.71
N VAL A 390 18.31 24.39 6.46
CA VAL A 390 18.98 23.59 7.50
C VAL A 390 20.25 23.00 6.94
N ALA A 391 21.39 23.27 7.60
CA ALA A 391 22.68 22.68 7.25
C ALA A 391 22.74 21.18 7.59
N TYR A 392 23.60 20.45 6.90
CA TYR A 392 23.77 19.00 7.01
C TYR A 392 24.27 18.58 8.41
N GLY A 393 23.35 18.19 9.29
CA GLY A 393 23.65 17.27 10.40
C GLY A 393 23.33 15.86 9.93
N GLY A 394 24.29 14.93 10.03
CA GLY A 394 24.15 13.56 9.57
C GLY A 394 22.83 12.91 10.00
N ALA A 395 22.28 12.05 9.13
CA ALA A 395 21.02 11.37 9.37
C ALA A 395 21.01 10.67 10.73
N ALA A 396 20.25 11.20 11.68
CA ALA A 396 19.91 10.45 12.87
C ALA A 396 19.12 9.20 12.45
N PRO A 397 19.33 8.03 13.08
CA PRO A 397 18.55 6.83 12.81
C PRO A 397 17.06 7.17 12.89
N GLY A 398 16.32 6.94 11.80
CA GLY A 398 14.91 7.30 11.71
C GLY A 398 14.12 6.65 12.84
N ALA A 399 13.54 7.46 13.71
CA ALA A 399 12.59 6.98 14.70
C ALA A 399 11.48 6.19 13.99
N VAL A 400 11.18 4.99 14.48
CA VAL A 400 10.05 4.19 14.00
C VAL A 400 8.78 4.99 14.28
N SER A 401 8.15 5.53 13.25
CA SER A 401 6.86 6.21 13.38
C SER A 401 5.76 5.15 13.44
N PHE A 402 5.05 5.10 14.56
CA PHE A 402 3.83 4.31 14.70
C PHE A 402 2.61 5.18 14.37
N PRO A 403 1.63 4.67 13.59
CA PRO A 403 0.30 5.27 13.54
C PRO A 403 -0.34 5.32 14.93
N THR A 404 -1.26 6.25 15.18
CA THR A 404 -1.92 6.41 16.49
C THR A 404 -2.76 5.19 16.88
N TRP A 405 -3.34 4.47 15.91
CA TRP A 405 -4.04 3.20 16.11
C TRP A 405 -3.12 2.02 16.51
N HIS A 406 -1.81 2.21 16.58
CA HIS A 406 -0.84 1.21 17.07
C HIS A 406 -0.80 1.19 18.62
N ALA A 407 -1.97 1.06 19.24
CA ALA A 407 -2.19 1.31 20.68
C ALA A 407 -1.28 0.47 21.59
N ARG A 408 -0.91 -0.75 21.20
CA ARG A 408 -0.08 -1.64 22.03
C ARG A 408 1.36 -1.16 22.23
N PHE A 409 1.90 -0.30 21.35
CA PHE A 409 3.27 0.21 21.47
C PHE A 409 3.36 1.62 22.06
N ASN A 410 2.24 2.34 22.18
CA ASN A 410 2.21 3.67 22.80
C ASN A 410 2.23 3.63 24.33
N HIS A 411 2.10 2.44 24.96
CA HIS A 411 2.12 2.27 26.41
C HIS A 411 3.52 2.13 27.03
N THR A 412 4.60 2.30 26.27
CA THR A 412 5.97 2.38 26.82
C THR A 412 6.42 3.84 27.02
N ARG A 413 5.72 4.55 27.90
CA ARG A 413 6.34 5.64 28.68
C ARG A 413 6.14 5.33 30.16
N PRO A 414 7.20 5.06 30.94
CA PRO A 414 7.05 4.96 32.39
C PRO A 414 6.63 6.34 32.93
N ARG A 415 5.75 6.31 33.94
CA ARG A 415 5.37 7.48 34.74
C ARG A 415 6.56 8.06 35.49
#